data_AF-A7SNX2-F1
#
_entry.id   AF-A7SNX2-F1
#
_cell.length_a   1.000
_cell.length_b   1.000
_cell.length_c   1.000
_cell.angle_alpha   90.00
_cell.angle_beta   90.00
_cell.angle_gamma   90.00
#
_symmetry.space_group_name_H-M   'P 1'
#
loop_
_entity.id
_entity.type
_entity.pdbx_description
1 polymer ?
#
loop_
_entity_poly.entity_id
_entity_poly.type
_entity_poly.pdbx_seq_one_letter_code
_entity_poly.pdbx_strand_id
1 'polypeptide(L)'
;MAGTREYWLGSNLIERPVNFPVFYQLCIFQQQWLQACRFKRLTWIGRWDRMFVILHTDQIARLLLDALLEHRFEDAAICVISLCGRGKVVPELLWRTGTEVLKSIPGNPLRVVQFYKYLFPICTPYQREMLLDLGFFLIHSNNDLTEAYELLKDKASSEPFSKDKLVHGYLGLFEYIFWKRKNMQLEDHSSLQGLLDSVEEGAGSMHNSMLLKELVFFSRKAMAYFHGLVDCEGIWDLFLTRHAELLVFHGQNEDAIKMLTRYRDKNPENPNAHRYLYHFLKGDIRPRPQLISVLEGLLHVDPTSELAEEYCKLLSGYE
;
A
#
# COMPACT_ATOMS: atom_id res chain seq x y z
N MET A 1 -8.88 -35.45 -8.04
CA MET A 1 -8.87 -35.07 -9.48
C MET A 1 -10.28 -34.60 -9.84
N ALA A 2 -10.37 -33.54 -10.65
CA ALA A 2 -11.54 -32.67 -10.92
C ALA A 2 -11.77 -31.57 -9.87
N GLY A 3 -11.64 -30.30 -10.28
CA GLY A 3 -12.00 -29.14 -9.46
C GLY A 3 -11.29 -27.80 -9.71
N THR A 4 -10.33 -27.67 -10.64
CA THR A 4 -9.56 -26.41 -10.81
C THR A 4 -9.53 -25.85 -12.24
N ARG A 5 -10.47 -26.22 -13.11
CA ARG A 5 -10.42 -25.84 -14.53
C ARG A 5 -11.11 -24.52 -14.92
N GLU A 6 -11.76 -23.81 -14.02
CA GLU A 6 -12.63 -22.68 -14.43
C GLU A 6 -12.15 -21.26 -14.08
N TYR A 7 -11.06 -21.08 -13.33
CA TYR A 7 -10.58 -19.72 -12.99
C TYR A 7 -9.63 -19.08 -14.01
N TRP A 8 -9.26 -19.78 -15.08
CA TRP A 8 -8.29 -19.29 -16.08
C TRP A 8 -8.89 -18.83 -17.41
N LEU A 9 -10.20 -18.98 -17.60
CA LEU A 9 -10.89 -18.55 -18.80
C LEU A 9 -12.14 -17.76 -18.42
N GLY A 10 -11.92 -16.50 -18.08
CA GLY A 10 -12.95 -15.47 -18.05
C GLY A 10 -13.54 -15.30 -19.45
N SER A 11 -14.49 -16.18 -19.74
CA SER A 11 -15.41 -16.15 -20.86
C SER A 11 -16.48 -15.14 -20.49
N ASN A 12 -16.31 -13.90 -20.93
CA ASN A 12 -17.38 -12.89 -21.12
C ASN A 12 -16.77 -11.64 -21.78
N LEU A 13 -16.34 -11.81 -23.04
CA LEU A 13 -16.18 -10.70 -23.98
C LEU A 13 -17.56 -10.42 -24.59
N ILE A 14 -18.40 -9.68 -23.87
CA ILE A 14 -19.57 -9.03 -24.45
C ILE A 14 -19.37 -7.51 -24.31
N GLU A 15 -19.08 -6.91 -25.46
CA GLU A 15 -19.30 -5.52 -25.87
C GLU A 15 -18.79 -4.37 -24.97
N ARG A 16 -17.52 -3.95 -25.14
CA ARG A 16 -17.02 -2.59 -24.79
C ARG A 16 -15.88 -2.14 -25.72
N PRO A 17 -15.67 -0.82 -25.89
CA PRO A 17 -15.42 -0.21 -27.20
C PRO A 17 -13.99 -0.35 -27.72
N VAL A 18 -13.92 -0.31 -29.05
CA VAL A 18 -12.74 -0.33 -29.90
C VAL A 18 -11.88 0.92 -29.60
N ASN A 19 -10.77 0.77 -28.85
CA ASN A 19 -9.49 1.52 -28.97
C ASN A 19 -8.65 1.54 -27.66
N PHE A 20 -8.28 0.38 -27.11
CA PHE A 20 -7.12 0.28 -26.20
C PHE A 20 -6.27 -0.94 -26.56
N PRO A 21 -4.92 -0.85 -26.61
CA PRO A 21 -4.09 -2.02 -26.86
C PRO A 21 -4.16 -2.98 -25.67
N VAL A 22 -4.47 -4.25 -25.95
CA VAL A 22 -4.59 -5.40 -25.01
C VAL A 22 -3.31 -5.70 -24.20
N PHE A 23 -2.26 -4.89 -24.32
CA PHE A 23 -0.95 -5.13 -23.70
C PHE A 23 -0.89 -4.86 -22.18
N TYR A 24 -1.86 -4.15 -21.62
CA TYR A 24 -1.75 -3.59 -20.25
C TYR A 24 -2.55 -4.34 -19.17
N GLN A 25 -3.09 -5.53 -19.44
CA GLN A 25 -3.96 -6.25 -18.49
C GLN A 25 -3.35 -7.51 -17.85
N LEU A 26 -2.07 -7.80 -18.08
CA LEU A 26 -1.48 -9.10 -17.73
C LEU A 26 -0.25 -8.92 -16.86
N CYS A 27 -0.08 -9.77 -15.84
CA CYS A 27 1.14 -9.77 -15.03
C CYS A 27 2.35 -10.24 -15.86
N ILE A 28 3.58 -9.96 -15.39
CA ILE A 28 4.83 -10.26 -16.10
C ILE A 28 4.91 -11.70 -16.65
N PHE A 29 4.44 -12.69 -15.88
CA PHE A 29 4.42 -14.09 -16.30
C PHE A 29 3.37 -14.38 -17.38
N GLN A 30 2.20 -13.74 -17.30
CA GLN A 30 1.15 -13.86 -18.31
C GLN A 30 1.55 -13.18 -19.62
N GLN A 31 2.28 -12.06 -19.56
CA GLN A 31 2.85 -11.41 -20.74
C GLN A 31 3.91 -12.29 -21.40
N GLN A 32 4.85 -12.85 -20.61
CA GLN A 32 5.84 -13.81 -21.11
C GLN A 32 5.19 -15.05 -21.73
N TRP A 33 4.17 -15.61 -21.08
CA TRP A 33 3.41 -16.76 -21.58
C TRP A 33 2.63 -16.48 -22.87
N LEU A 34 1.95 -15.33 -22.98
CA LEU A 34 1.22 -14.95 -24.20
C LEU A 34 2.14 -14.65 -25.37
N GLN A 35 3.33 -14.10 -25.12
CA GLN A 35 4.36 -13.91 -26.15
C GLN A 35 4.90 -15.25 -26.64
N ALA A 36 5.16 -16.20 -25.73
CA ALA A 36 5.55 -17.56 -26.09
C ALA A 36 4.43 -18.32 -26.86
N CYS A 37 3.16 -18.09 -26.53
CA CYS A 37 2.02 -18.74 -27.18
C CYS A 37 1.66 -18.15 -28.55
N ARG A 38 1.81 -16.83 -28.75
CA ARG A 38 1.61 -16.16 -30.05
C ARG A 38 2.65 -16.60 -31.10
N PHE A 39 3.76 -17.17 -30.64
CA PHE A 39 4.89 -17.61 -31.45
C PHE A 39 4.59 -18.79 -32.40
N LYS A 40 3.49 -19.54 -32.21
CA LYS A 40 3.17 -20.71 -33.06
C LYS A 40 2.31 -20.42 -34.29
N ARG A 41 1.85 -19.19 -34.52
CA ARG A 41 1.06 -18.85 -35.72
C ARG A 41 1.50 -17.51 -36.29
N LEU A 42 2.24 -17.53 -37.40
CA LEU A 42 2.16 -16.62 -38.57
C LEU A 42 3.53 -16.37 -39.20
N THR A 43 3.68 -16.83 -40.44
CA THR A 43 4.78 -16.56 -41.36
C THR A 43 4.48 -15.36 -42.28
N TRP A 44 5.56 -14.84 -42.89
CA TRP A 44 5.66 -13.93 -44.06
C TRP A 44 6.12 -12.46 -43.84
N ILE A 45 7.40 -12.27 -44.20
CA ILE A 45 8.10 -11.21 -44.96
C ILE A 45 7.64 -9.76 -44.72
N GLY A 46 8.42 -9.04 -43.92
CA GLY A 46 8.23 -7.64 -43.50
C GLY A 46 8.22 -7.49 -41.97
N ARG A 47 7.96 -8.59 -41.23
CA ARG A 47 7.89 -8.67 -39.76
C ARG A 47 9.21 -9.04 -39.07
N TRP A 48 10.26 -9.38 -39.83
CA TRP A 48 11.47 -9.99 -39.26
C TRP A 48 12.18 -9.07 -38.27
N ASP A 49 12.34 -7.78 -38.58
CA ASP A 49 13.06 -6.85 -37.71
C ASP A 49 12.35 -6.63 -36.36
N ARG A 50 11.02 -6.46 -36.36
CA ARG A 50 10.22 -6.42 -35.13
C ARG A 50 10.24 -7.75 -34.37
N MET A 51 10.30 -8.88 -35.08
CA MET A 51 10.35 -10.21 -34.49
C MET A 51 11.69 -10.49 -33.81
N PHE A 52 12.82 -10.09 -34.43
CA PHE A 52 14.14 -10.16 -33.82
C PHE A 52 14.24 -9.28 -32.58
N VAL A 53 13.67 -8.08 -32.62
CA VAL A 53 13.61 -7.19 -31.45
C VAL A 53 12.84 -7.83 -30.30
N ILE A 54 11.67 -8.42 -30.55
CA ILE A 54 10.88 -9.09 -29.51
C ILE A 54 11.62 -10.31 -28.94
N LEU A 55 12.20 -11.13 -29.81
CA LEU A 55 13.01 -12.29 -29.41
C LEU A 55 14.20 -11.88 -28.55
N HIS A 56 14.90 -10.81 -28.94
CA HIS A 56 16.04 -10.30 -28.19
C HIS A 56 15.61 -9.72 -26.84
N THR A 57 14.48 -9.01 -26.78
CA THR A 57 13.93 -8.53 -25.51
C THR A 57 13.50 -9.69 -24.60
N ASP A 58 12.88 -10.75 -25.14
CA ASP A 58 12.55 -11.95 -24.36
C ASP A 58 13.80 -12.64 -23.81
N GLN A 59 14.82 -12.80 -24.65
CA GLN A 59 16.09 -13.42 -24.22
C GLN A 59 16.79 -12.59 -23.14
N ILE A 60 16.86 -11.26 -23.29
CA ILE A 60 17.42 -10.39 -22.25
C ILE A 60 16.59 -10.50 -20.96
N ALA A 61 15.27 -10.53 -21.05
CA ALA A 61 14.40 -10.64 -19.88
C ALA A 61 14.64 -11.97 -19.12
N ARG A 62 14.89 -13.07 -19.83
CA ARG A 62 15.27 -14.36 -19.23
C ARG A 62 16.64 -14.31 -18.57
N LEU A 63 17.65 -13.79 -19.27
CA LEU A 63 19.00 -13.64 -18.70
C LEU A 63 18.99 -12.75 -17.46
N LEU A 64 18.20 -11.69 -17.47
CA LEU A 64 17.99 -10.81 -16.33
C LEU A 64 17.32 -11.55 -15.17
N LEU A 65 16.27 -12.33 -15.44
CA LEU A 65 15.61 -13.15 -14.42
C LEU A 65 16.60 -14.14 -13.79
N ASP A 66 17.36 -14.87 -14.59
CA ASP A 66 18.34 -15.84 -14.11
C ASP A 66 19.43 -15.13 -13.27
N ALA A 67 19.94 -13.99 -13.74
CA ALA A 67 20.91 -13.18 -13.00
C ALA A 67 20.36 -12.67 -11.66
N LEU A 68 19.10 -12.23 -11.60
CA LEU A 68 18.45 -11.78 -10.37
C LEU A 68 18.24 -12.94 -9.38
N LEU A 69 17.78 -14.11 -9.86
CA LEU A 69 17.57 -15.29 -9.02
C LEU A 69 18.88 -15.85 -8.45
N GLU A 70 19.98 -15.70 -9.19
CA GLU A 70 21.32 -16.12 -8.76
C GLU A 70 22.12 -15.01 -8.06
N HIS A 71 21.49 -13.86 -7.76
CA HIS A 71 22.13 -12.70 -7.13
C HIS A 71 23.38 -12.16 -7.86
N ARG A 72 23.47 -12.37 -9.18
CA ARG A 72 24.52 -11.81 -10.05
C ARG A 72 24.13 -10.41 -10.52
N PHE A 73 24.22 -9.42 -9.62
CA PHE A 73 23.71 -8.07 -9.88
C PHE A 73 24.50 -7.30 -10.94
N GLU A 74 25.80 -7.60 -11.11
CA GLU A 74 26.63 -7.02 -12.16
C GLU A 74 26.15 -7.46 -13.56
N ASP A 75 25.84 -8.74 -13.73
CA ASP A 75 25.28 -9.30 -14.98
C ASP A 75 23.86 -8.77 -15.24
N ALA A 76 23.06 -8.68 -14.17
CA ALA A 76 21.73 -8.10 -14.22
C ALA A 76 21.79 -6.62 -14.66
N ALA A 77 22.80 -5.86 -14.22
CA ALA A 77 22.99 -4.46 -14.64
C ALA A 77 23.26 -4.34 -16.15
N ILE A 78 24.06 -5.24 -16.72
CA ILE A 78 24.31 -5.28 -18.18
C ILE A 78 23.00 -5.54 -18.94
N CYS A 79 22.16 -6.45 -18.42
CA CYS A 79 20.85 -6.72 -19.00
C CYS A 79 19.92 -5.51 -18.91
N VAL A 80 19.86 -4.83 -17.77
CA VAL A 80 19.06 -3.60 -17.58
C VAL A 80 19.52 -2.48 -18.52
N ILE A 81 20.83 -2.27 -18.66
CA ILE A 81 21.38 -1.28 -19.62
C ILE A 81 20.89 -1.58 -21.04
N SER A 82 20.88 -2.86 -21.42
CA SER A 82 20.39 -3.30 -22.73
C SER A 82 18.89 -3.04 -22.91
N LEU A 83 18.10 -3.08 -21.83
CA LEU A 83 16.67 -2.77 -21.81
C LEU A 83 16.37 -1.26 -21.81
N CYS A 84 17.30 -0.39 -21.39
CA CYS A 84 17.09 1.07 -21.35
C CYS A 84 16.66 1.63 -22.72
N GLY A 85 17.24 1.13 -23.82
CA GLY A 85 16.86 1.51 -25.19
C GLY A 85 15.43 1.11 -25.59
N ARG A 86 14.76 0.29 -24.76
CA ARG A 86 13.40 -0.23 -24.96
C ARG A 86 12.45 0.14 -23.81
N GLY A 87 12.81 1.09 -22.96
CA GLY A 87 12.03 1.44 -21.77
C GLY A 87 10.57 1.83 -22.03
N LYS A 88 10.25 2.38 -23.21
CA LYS A 88 8.85 2.67 -23.60
C LYS A 88 8.03 1.41 -23.94
N VAL A 89 8.68 0.32 -24.33
CA VAL A 89 8.03 -0.95 -24.72
C VAL A 89 7.84 -1.86 -23.52
N VAL A 90 8.83 -1.89 -22.62
CA VAL A 90 8.82 -2.72 -21.41
C VAL A 90 9.03 -1.89 -20.13
N PRO A 91 8.21 -0.83 -19.90
CA PRO A 91 8.44 0.11 -18.81
C PRO A 91 8.42 -0.58 -17.44
N GLU A 92 7.50 -1.54 -17.23
CA GLU A 92 7.39 -2.25 -15.96
C GLU A 92 8.64 -3.07 -15.64
N LEU A 93 9.09 -3.88 -16.61
CA LEU A 93 10.30 -4.67 -16.48
C LEU A 93 11.48 -3.75 -16.15
N LEU A 94 11.66 -2.69 -16.95
CA LEU A 94 12.79 -1.78 -16.79
C LEU A 94 12.82 -1.12 -15.42
N TRP A 95 11.70 -0.56 -14.95
CA TRP A 95 11.72 0.16 -13.66
C TRP A 95 11.84 -0.81 -12.49
N ARG A 96 11.10 -1.93 -12.46
CA ARG A 96 11.14 -2.86 -11.33
C ARG A 96 12.50 -3.53 -11.18
N THR A 97 13.05 -4.05 -12.27
CA THR A 97 14.34 -4.75 -12.19
C THR A 97 15.50 -3.76 -12.15
N GLY A 98 15.38 -2.62 -12.82
CA GLY A 98 16.42 -1.60 -12.79
C GLY A 98 16.60 -0.98 -11.41
N THR A 99 15.49 -0.69 -10.70
CA THR A 99 15.59 -0.19 -9.32
C THR A 99 16.12 -1.27 -8.39
N GLU A 100 15.69 -2.52 -8.51
CA GLU A 100 16.20 -3.62 -7.70
C GLU A 100 17.72 -3.79 -7.88
N VAL A 101 18.19 -3.95 -9.12
CA VAL A 101 19.62 -4.10 -9.42
C VAL A 101 20.44 -2.93 -8.86
N LEU A 102 19.97 -1.69 -9.04
CA LEU A 102 20.69 -0.52 -8.54
C LEU A 102 20.68 -0.42 -7.01
N LYS A 103 19.63 -0.88 -6.33
CA LYS A 103 19.57 -0.95 -4.87
C LYS A 103 20.51 -2.04 -4.32
N SER A 104 20.70 -3.14 -5.06
CA SER A 104 21.52 -4.27 -4.63
C SER A 104 23.02 -4.07 -4.87
N ILE A 105 23.43 -3.25 -5.84
CA ILE A 105 24.84 -2.95 -6.10
C ILE A 105 25.34 -1.90 -5.10
N PRO A 106 26.44 -2.15 -4.36
CA PRO A 106 27.04 -1.16 -3.48
C PRO A 106 27.36 0.13 -4.23
N GLY A 107 26.81 1.25 -3.78
CA GLY A 107 26.96 2.51 -4.52
C GLY A 107 26.31 3.70 -3.84
N ASN A 108 26.40 4.85 -4.51
CA ASN A 108 25.82 6.09 -4.03
C ASN A 108 24.27 6.05 -4.19
N PRO A 109 23.48 6.19 -3.09
CA PRO A 109 22.02 6.23 -3.14
C PRO A 109 21.45 7.26 -4.12
N LEU A 110 22.18 8.35 -4.39
CA LEU A 110 21.80 9.36 -5.37
C LEU A 110 21.63 8.79 -6.78
N ARG A 111 22.33 7.71 -7.13
CA ARG A 111 22.17 7.05 -8.44
C ARG A 111 20.80 6.39 -8.55
N VAL A 112 20.30 5.79 -7.48
CA VAL A 112 18.94 5.22 -7.43
C VAL A 112 17.91 6.33 -7.60
N VAL A 113 18.05 7.44 -6.86
CA VAL A 113 17.15 8.60 -6.97
C VAL A 113 17.17 9.19 -8.40
N GLN A 114 18.34 9.32 -9.01
CA GLN A 114 18.47 9.76 -10.40
C GLN A 114 17.78 8.80 -11.37
N PHE A 115 17.91 7.49 -11.17
CA PHE A 115 17.25 6.48 -12.00
C PHE A 115 15.73 6.62 -11.96
N TYR A 116 15.13 6.79 -10.77
CA TYR A 116 13.68 7.09 -10.68
C TYR A 116 13.32 8.36 -11.46
N LYS A 117 14.09 9.45 -11.30
CA LYS A 117 13.82 10.72 -12.01
C LYS A 117 13.80 10.55 -13.53
N TYR A 118 14.71 9.74 -14.09
CA TYR A 118 14.75 9.47 -15.53
C TYR A 118 13.61 8.55 -16.00
N LEU A 119 13.23 7.57 -15.18
CA LEU A 119 12.17 6.63 -15.54
C LEU A 119 10.76 7.18 -15.34
N PHE A 120 10.57 8.14 -14.42
CA PHE A 120 9.26 8.68 -14.06
C PHE A 120 8.43 9.15 -15.27
N PRO A 121 9.00 9.88 -16.26
CA PRO A 121 8.24 10.30 -17.45
C PRO A 121 7.99 9.16 -18.45
N ILE A 122 8.80 8.10 -18.42
CA ILE A 122 8.72 6.96 -19.35
C ILE A 122 7.71 5.92 -18.83
N CYS A 123 7.64 5.76 -17.52
CA CYS A 123 6.83 4.75 -16.83
C CYS A 123 5.52 5.36 -16.32
N THR A 124 4.85 6.19 -17.12
CA THR A 124 3.58 6.88 -16.77
C THR A 124 2.55 5.97 -16.09
N PRO A 125 2.31 4.71 -16.54
CA PRO A 125 1.33 3.83 -15.90
C PRO A 125 1.68 3.40 -14.47
N TYR A 126 2.94 3.54 -14.05
CA TYR A 126 3.47 3.06 -12.77
C TYR A 126 3.97 4.18 -11.86
N GLN A 127 3.64 5.45 -12.19
CA GLN A 127 4.20 6.60 -11.48
C GLN A 127 3.86 6.61 -9.99
N ARG A 128 2.68 6.10 -9.61
CA ARG A 128 2.29 5.97 -8.20
C ARG A 128 3.14 4.95 -7.47
N GLU A 129 3.27 3.75 -8.03
CA GLU A 129 4.06 2.66 -7.47
C GLU A 129 5.53 3.07 -7.35
N MET A 130 6.06 3.72 -8.38
CA MET A 130 7.42 4.26 -8.37
C MET A 130 7.62 5.35 -7.33
N LEU A 131 6.65 6.26 -7.16
CA LEU A 131 6.72 7.32 -6.16
C LEU A 131 6.77 6.74 -4.75
N LEU A 132 5.91 5.76 -4.45
CA LEU A 132 5.87 5.11 -3.16
C LEU A 132 7.15 4.28 -2.91
N ASP A 133 7.62 3.52 -3.90
CA ASP A 133 8.85 2.73 -3.80
C ASP A 133 10.09 3.61 -3.59
N LEU A 134 10.16 4.78 -4.26
CA LEU A 134 11.20 5.79 -3.98
C LEU A 134 11.07 6.35 -2.56
N GLY A 135 9.86 6.65 -2.10
CA GLY A 135 9.61 7.09 -0.73
C GLY A 135 10.14 6.09 0.30
N PHE A 136 9.82 4.80 0.13
CA PHE A 136 10.36 3.74 1.00
C PHE A 136 11.87 3.64 0.91
N PHE A 137 12.45 3.71 -0.29
CA PHE A 137 13.89 3.69 -0.45
C PHE A 137 14.58 4.83 0.31
N LEU A 138 14.05 6.05 0.25
CA LEU A 138 14.61 7.21 0.98
C LEU A 138 14.56 7.00 2.49
N ILE A 139 13.47 6.44 3.02
CA ILE A 139 13.35 6.10 4.45
C ILE A 139 14.46 5.14 4.87
N HIS A 140 14.66 4.06 4.11
CA HIS A 140 15.66 3.05 4.44
C HIS A 140 17.09 3.59 4.28
N SER A 141 17.34 4.39 3.24
CA SER A 141 18.67 4.90 2.91
C SER A 141 19.15 5.97 3.89
N ASN A 142 18.26 6.87 4.30
CA ASN A 142 18.59 7.98 5.19
C ASN A 142 18.37 7.65 6.66
N ASN A 143 17.66 6.54 6.96
CA ASN A 143 17.16 6.22 8.29
C ASN A 143 16.33 7.37 8.91
N ASP A 144 15.64 8.13 8.06
CA ASP A 144 14.82 9.28 8.44
C ASP A 144 13.64 9.46 7.47
N LEU A 145 12.57 10.10 7.96
CA LEU A 145 11.32 10.29 7.21
C LEU A 145 11.28 11.59 6.39
N THR A 146 12.14 12.57 6.67
CA THR A 146 11.98 13.95 6.19
C THR A 146 12.00 14.06 4.67
N GLU A 147 12.99 13.45 4.00
CA GLU A 147 13.10 13.55 2.54
C GLU A 147 11.95 12.82 1.82
N ALA A 148 11.57 11.64 2.32
CA ALA A 148 10.45 10.89 1.78
C ALA A 148 9.12 11.63 1.96
N TYR A 149 8.92 12.27 3.11
CA TYR A 149 7.74 13.07 3.39
C TYR A 149 7.64 14.29 2.46
N GLU A 150 8.70 15.09 2.34
CA GLU A 150 8.69 16.26 1.45
C GLU A 150 8.54 15.87 -0.02
N LEU A 151 9.14 14.74 -0.46
CA LEU A 151 8.92 14.20 -1.80
C LEU A 151 7.44 13.87 -2.05
N LEU A 152 6.81 13.11 -1.15
CA LEU A 152 5.40 12.73 -1.31
C LEU A 152 4.48 13.94 -1.26
N LYS A 153 4.77 14.91 -0.38
CA LYS A 153 3.98 16.13 -0.19
C LYS A 153 4.05 17.05 -1.41
N ASP A 154 5.24 17.25 -1.97
CA ASP A 154 5.42 17.97 -3.24
C ASP A 154 4.62 17.31 -4.36
N LYS A 155 4.77 15.98 -4.52
CA LYS A 155 4.06 15.24 -5.57
C LYS A 155 2.56 15.23 -5.41
N ALA A 156 2.05 15.04 -4.20
CA ALA A 156 0.62 15.06 -3.90
C ALA A 156 -0.04 16.41 -4.17
N SER A 157 0.73 17.50 -4.32
CA SER A 157 0.21 18.82 -4.66
C SER A 157 0.04 19.03 -6.17
N SER A 158 0.48 18.07 -7.00
CA SER A 158 0.51 18.17 -8.45
C SER A 158 -0.21 17.00 -9.14
N GLU A 159 -0.71 17.21 -10.35
CA GLU A 159 -1.26 16.13 -11.18
C GLU A 159 -0.16 15.12 -11.56
N PRO A 160 -0.45 13.80 -11.60
CA PRO A 160 -1.77 13.17 -11.40
C PRO A 160 -2.12 12.83 -9.94
N PHE A 161 -1.30 13.21 -8.97
CA PHE A 161 -1.42 12.74 -7.57
C PHE A 161 -2.29 13.62 -6.67
N SER A 162 -2.69 14.79 -7.15
CA SER A 162 -3.57 15.73 -6.45
C SER A 162 -4.80 15.07 -5.82
N LYS A 163 -5.34 14.04 -6.48
CA LYS A 163 -6.55 13.28 -6.08
C LYS A 163 -6.27 11.83 -5.70
N ASP A 164 -5.01 11.41 -5.68
CA ASP A 164 -4.64 10.00 -5.45
C ASP A 164 -4.78 9.64 -3.96
N LYS A 165 -5.85 8.89 -3.64
CA LYS A 165 -6.17 8.51 -2.27
C LYS A 165 -5.09 7.67 -1.59
N LEU A 166 -4.33 6.89 -2.34
CA LEU A 166 -3.26 6.08 -1.77
C LEU A 166 -2.07 6.97 -1.37
N VAL A 167 -1.66 7.90 -2.24
CA VAL A 167 -0.59 8.86 -1.93
C VAL A 167 -0.96 9.72 -0.72
N HIS A 168 -2.19 10.24 -0.70
CA HIS A 168 -2.71 11.00 0.45
C HIS A 168 -2.80 10.14 1.71
N GLY A 169 -3.19 8.87 1.61
CA GLY A 169 -3.15 7.93 2.73
C GLY A 169 -1.75 7.77 3.32
N TYR A 170 -0.72 7.63 2.48
CA TYR A 170 0.68 7.58 2.95
C TYR A 170 1.15 8.89 3.57
N LEU A 171 0.70 10.05 3.07
CA LEU A 171 0.93 11.33 3.77
C LEU A 171 0.30 11.35 5.16
N GLY A 172 -0.93 10.84 5.29
CA GLY A 172 -1.58 10.65 6.58
C GLY A 172 -0.77 9.75 7.53
N LEU A 173 -0.12 8.71 7.02
CA LEU A 173 0.77 7.86 7.84
C LEU A 173 2.00 8.60 8.34
N PHE A 174 2.62 9.47 7.55
CA PHE A 174 3.74 10.29 8.04
C PHE A 174 3.29 11.19 9.20
N GLU A 175 2.16 11.89 9.03
CA GLU A 175 1.59 12.74 10.08
C GLU A 175 1.23 11.92 11.33
N TYR A 176 0.68 10.72 11.15
CA TYR A 176 0.41 9.79 12.23
C TYR A 176 1.69 9.34 12.95
N ILE A 177 2.78 9.04 12.22
CA ILE A 177 4.05 8.66 12.84
C ILE A 177 4.64 9.84 13.62
N PHE A 178 4.56 11.07 13.10
CA PHE A 178 4.97 12.26 13.84
C PHE A 178 4.15 12.44 15.12
N TRP A 179 2.83 12.28 15.05
CA TRP A 179 1.96 12.25 16.23
C TRP A 179 2.36 11.14 17.20
N LYS A 180 2.53 9.90 16.75
CA LYS A 180 2.80 8.74 17.61
C LYS A 180 4.14 8.87 18.33
N ARG A 181 5.19 9.35 17.65
CA ARG A 181 6.51 9.63 18.25
C ARG A 181 6.40 10.65 19.38
N LYS A 182 5.59 11.69 19.20
CA LYS A 182 5.35 12.72 20.22
C LYS A 182 4.45 12.20 21.35
N ASN A 183 3.47 11.36 21.04
CA ASN A 183 2.55 10.79 22.02
C ASN A 183 3.27 9.82 22.97
N MET A 184 4.19 9.02 22.45
CA MET A 184 5.04 8.14 23.26
C MET A 184 5.89 8.93 24.27
N GLN A 185 6.42 10.10 23.87
CA GLN A 185 7.16 10.97 24.80
C GLN A 185 6.31 11.48 25.97
N LEU A 186 4.98 11.53 25.82
CA LEU A 186 4.06 11.93 26.89
C LEU A 186 3.66 10.77 27.79
N GLU A 187 3.38 9.60 27.22
CA GLU A 187 3.05 8.39 27.98
C GLU A 187 4.16 7.99 28.96
N ASP A 188 5.43 8.24 28.60
CA ASP A 188 6.60 8.04 29.47
C ASP A 188 6.67 9.05 30.65
N HIS A 189 5.89 10.13 30.62
CA HIS A 189 6.01 11.25 31.56
C HIS A 189 4.77 11.56 32.41
N SER A 190 3.55 11.14 32.05
CA SER A 190 2.33 11.05 32.89
C SER A 190 1.06 10.93 32.01
N SER A 191 -0.04 10.43 32.57
CA SER A 191 -1.30 10.15 31.87
C SER A 191 -1.88 11.39 31.15
N LEU A 192 -2.08 11.24 29.83
CA LEU A 192 -2.64 12.22 28.89
C LEU A 192 -3.93 12.92 29.38
N GLN A 193 -4.74 12.22 30.18
CA GLN A 193 -6.00 12.73 30.73
C GLN A 193 -5.79 13.92 31.69
N GLY A 194 -4.80 13.85 32.58
CA GLY A 194 -4.49 14.94 33.51
C GLY A 194 -3.87 16.17 32.83
N LEU A 195 -3.36 16.01 31.62
CA LEU A 195 -2.83 17.10 30.79
C LEU A 195 -3.94 17.91 30.09
N LEU A 196 -4.99 17.25 29.61
CA LEU A 196 -6.15 17.93 29.05
C LEU A 196 -6.85 18.75 30.14
N ASP A 197 -6.98 18.20 31.35
CA ASP A 197 -7.60 18.88 32.50
C ASP A 197 -6.71 20.03 33.04
N SER A 198 -5.37 19.85 33.10
CA SER A 198 -4.47 20.90 33.63
C SER A 198 -4.21 22.08 32.69
N VAL A 199 -4.49 21.94 31.39
CA VAL A 199 -4.44 23.05 30.42
C VAL A 199 -5.67 23.94 30.55
N GLU A 200 -6.84 23.40 30.93
CA GLU A 200 -8.03 24.19 31.28
C GLU A 200 -7.82 24.98 32.57
N GLU A 201 -7.07 24.44 33.54
CA GLU A 201 -6.77 25.10 34.82
C GLU A 201 -5.54 26.04 34.80
N GLY A 202 -4.87 26.19 33.65
CA GLY A 202 -3.76 27.14 33.47
C GLY A 202 -2.47 26.83 34.26
N ALA A 203 -2.35 25.62 34.82
CA ALA A 203 -1.25 25.20 35.71
C ALA A 203 -0.23 24.26 35.05
N GLY A 204 -0.34 24.00 33.75
CA GLY A 204 0.61 23.17 33.00
C GLY A 204 1.94 23.88 32.69
N SER A 205 3.06 23.15 32.78
CA SER A 205 4.36 23.62 32.26
C SER A 205 4.24 24.09 30.81
N MET A 206 4.86 25.23 30.45
CA MET A 206 4.84 25.80 29.09
C MET A 206 5.25 24.77 28.02
N HIS A 207 6.12 23.84 28.36
CA HIS A 207 6.56 22.72 27.50
C HIS A 207 5.40 21.77 27.15
N ASN A 208 4.59 21.39 28.15
CA ASN A 208 3.47 20.47 27.98
C ASN A 208 2.35 21.08 27.12
N SER A 209 2.09 22.38 27.28
CA SER A 209 1.12 23.10 26.45
C SER A 209 1.56 23.14 24.96
N MET A 210 2.85 23.32 24.69
CA MET A 210 3.38 23.30 23.32
C MET A 210 3.29 21.90 22.70
N LEU A 211 3.65 20.87 23.45
CA LEU A 211 3.59 19.48 22.99
C LEU A 211 2.16 19.02 22.67
N LEU A 212 1.18 19.41 23.50
CA LEU A 212 -0.24 19.14 23.21
C LEU A 212 -0.71 19.82 21.92
N LYS A 213 -0.29 21.06 21.67
CA LYS A 213 -0.60 21.76 20.40
C LYS A 213 0.00 21.02 19.20
N GLU A 214 1.22 20.51 19.31
CA GLU A 214 1.85 19.70 18.26
C GLU A 214 1.09 18.39 18.03
N LEU A 215 0.69 17.68 19.09
CA LEU A 215 -0.12 16.47 18.95
C LEU A 215 -1.45 16.74 18.25
N VAL A 216 -2.16 17.77 18.67
CA VAL A 216 -3.44 18.16 18.05
C VAL A 216 -3.23 18.56 16.59
N PHE A 217 -2.13 19.23 16.27
CA PHE A 217 -1.78 19.59 14.90
C PHE A 217 -1.55 18.35 14.02
N PHE A 218 -0.65 17.45 14.43
CA PHE A 218 -0.32 16.25 13.64
C PHE A 218 -1.52 15.30 13.51
N SER A 219 -2.27 15.09 14.60
CA SER A 219 -3.46 14.23 14.58
C SER A 219 -4.53 14.77 13.63
N ARG A 220 -4.86 16.07 13.67
CA ARG A 220 -5.85 16.67 12.76
C ARG A 220 -5.40 16.58 11.30
N LYS A 221 -4.11 16.77 11.04
CA LYS A 221 -3.57 16.68 9.68
C LYS A 221 -3.60 15.25 9.15
N ALA A 222 -3.24 14.25 9.97
CA ALA A 222 -3.38 12.85 9.62
C ALA A 222 -4.84 12.46 9.34
N MET A 223 -5.77 12.88 10.21
CA MET A 223 -7.21 12.64 10.01
C MET A 223 -7.74 13.27 8.73
N ALA A 224 -7.29 14.48 8.38
CA ALA A 224 -7.67 15.13 7.13
C ALA A 224 -7.26 14.30 5.89
N TYR A 225 -6.09 13.66 5.92
CA TYR A 225 -5.66 12.75 4.85
C TYR A 225 -6.44 11.42 4.85
N PHE A 226 -6.78 10.88 6.01
CA PHE A 226 -7.58 9.65 6.12
C PHE A 226 -9.06 9.87 5.87
N HIS A 227 -9.52 11.13 5.83
CA HIS A 227 -10.91 11.47 5.64
C HIS A 227 -11.45 10.94 4.30
N GLY A 228 -12.56 10.22 4.36
CA GLY A 228 -13.20 9.62 3.18
C GLY A 228 -12.47 8.40 2.60
N LEU A 229 -11.41 7.87 3.23
CA LEU A 229 -10.81 6.61 2.77
C LEU A 229 -11.79 5.42 2.89
N VAL A 230 -12.63 5.41 3.93
CA VAL A 230 -13.70 4.41 4.10
C VAL A 230 -14.72 4.41 2.94
N ASP A 231 -14.83 5.54 2.23
CA ASP A 231 -15.70 5.69 1.07
C ASP A 231 -15.09 5.11 -0.21
N CYS A 232 -13.77 4.95 -0.25
CA CYS A 232 -13.06 4.42 -1.40
C CYS A 232 -13.23 2.89 -1.50
N GLU A 233 -13.20 2.36 -2.72
CA GLU A 233 -13.13 0.92 -2.94
C GLU A 233 -11.74 0.38 -2.57
N GLY A 234 -11.68 -0.87 -2.12
CA GLY A 234 -10.43 -1.57 -1.78
C GLY A 234 -10.16 -1.71 -0.29
N ILE A 235 -8.99 -2.30 0.01
CA ILE A 235 -8.54 -2.61 1.36
C ILE A 235 -7.67 -1.45 1.87
N TRP A 236 -8.13 -0.79 2.94
CA TRP A 236 -7.52 0.39 3.55
C TRP A 236 -7.10 0.15 5.00
N ASP A 237 -6.89 -1.11 5.39
CA ASP A 237 -6.55 -1.59 6.75
C ASP A 237 -5.46 -0.75 7.42
N LEU A 238 -4.38 -0.49 6.68
CA LEU A 238 -3.21 0.24 7.16
C LEU A 238 -3.56 1.66 7.61
N PHE A 239 -4.55 2.30 6.99
CA PHE A 239 -4.89 3.70 7.22
C PHE A 239 -6.06 3.86 8.20
N LEU A 240 -7.11 3.05 8.04
CA LEU A 240 -8.34 3.19 8.83
C LEU A 240 -8.15 2.79 10.30
N THR A 241 -7.25 1.84 10.57
CA THR A 241 -6.86 1.53 11.96
C THR A 241 -6.23 2.72 12.66
N ARG A 242 -5.34 3.45 11.96
CA ARG A 242 -4.70 4.66 12.51
C ARG A 242 -5.69 5.81 12.63
N HIS A 243 -6.63 5.93 11.69
CA HIS A 243 -7.73 6.88 11.81
C HIS A 243 -8.58 6.61 13.07
N ALA A 244 -8.91 5.34 13.35
CA ALA A 244 -9.64 4.98 14.57
C ALA A 244 -8.88 5.37 15.85
N GLU A 245 -7.56 5.12 15.91
CA GLU A 245 -6.73 5.58 17.05
C GLU A 245 -6.78 7.10 17.24
N LEU A 246 -6.71 7.87 16.16
CA LEU A 246 -6.77 9.32 16.22
C LEU A 246 -8.16 9.83 16.63
N LEU A 247 -9.24 9.18 16.19
CA LEU A 247 -10.60 9.50 16.64
C LEU A 247 -10.74 9.30 18.15
N VAL A 248 -10.21 8.20 18.69
CA VAL A 248 -10.17 7.95 20.14
C VAL A 248 -9.38 9.04 20.88
N PHE A 249 -8.23 9.44 20.34
CA PHE A 249 -7.45 10.55 20.92
C PHE A 249 -8.23 11.86 21.03
N HIS A 250 -9.15 12.14 20.09
CA HIS A 250 -10.06 13.30 20.14
C HIS A 250 -11.37 13.04 20.90
N GLY A 251 -11.51 11.91 21.59
CA GLY A 251 -12.73 11.53 22.31
C GLY A 251 -13.91 11.13 21.41
N GLN A 252 -13.66 10.84 20.13
CA GLN A 252 -14.67 10.54 19.10
C GLN A 252 -14.86 9.02 18.92
N ASN A 253 -15.04 8.29 20.02
CA ASN A 253 -15.13 6.81 20.01
C ASN A 253 -16.29 6.30 19.13
N GLU A 254 -17.45 6.93 19.21
CA GLU A 254 -18.62 6.54 18.40
C GLU A 254 -18.38 6.73 16.90
N ASP A 255 -17.62 7.74 16.49
CA ASP A 255 -17.30 7.95 15.09
C ASP A 255 -16.28 6.92 14.58
N ALA A 256 -15.36 6.48 15.45
CA ALA A 256 -14.47 5.36 15.14
C ALA A 256 -15.26 4.05 14.93
N ILE A 257 -16.23 3.75 15.80
CA ILE A 257 -17.10 2.57 15.67
C ILE A 257 -17.91 2.62 14.38
N LYS A 258 -18.55 3.77 14.09
CA LYS A 258 -19.31 3.95 12.84
C LYS A 258 -18.43 3.74 11.62
N MET A 259 -17.22 4.29 11.63
CA MET A 259 -16.27 4.16 10.53
C MET A 259 -15.82 2.70 10.34
N LEU A 260 -15.44 2.00 11.41
CA LEU A 260 -15.01 0.59 11.35
C LEU A 260 -16.16 -0.34 10.97
N THR A 261 -17.37 -0.09 11.47
CA THR A 261 -18.59 -0.83 11.10
C THR A 261 -18.85 -0.70 9.61
N ARG A 262 -18.83 0.54 9.10
CA ARG A 262 -19.01 0.82 7.67
C ARG A 262 -17.91 0.19 6.82
N TYR A 263 -16.67 0.19 7.29
CA TYR A 263 -15.55 -0.41 6.58
C TYR A 263 -15.71 -1.93 6.44
N ARG A 264 -16.09 -2.62 7.52
CA ARG A 264 -16.45 -4.04 7.51
C ARG A 264 -17.60 -4.32 6.54
N ASP A 265 -18.68 -3.53 6.61
CA ASP A 265 -19.86 -3.77 5.77
C ASP A 265 -19.58 -3.61 4.27
N LYS A 266 -18.66 -2.72 3.90
CA LYS A 266 -18.20 -2.57 2.52
C LYS A 266 -17.19 -3.64 2.08
N ASN A 267 -16.54 -4.31 3.03
CA ASN A 267 -15.50 -5.31 2.78
C ASN A 267 -15.76 -6.59 3.60
N PRO A 268 -16.91 -7.27 3.39
CA PRO A 268 -17.30 -8.41 4.21
C PRO A 268 -16.30 -9.58 4.13
N GLU A 269 -15.63 -9.74 2.99
CA GLU A 269 -14.60 -10.77 2.76
C GLU A 269 -13.23 -10.42 3.36
N ASN A 270 -13.05 -9.22 3.91
CA ASN A 270 -11.78 -8.83 4.53
C ASN A 270 -11.77 -9.22 6.01
N PRO A 271 -11.03 -10.26 6.41
CA PRO A 271 -11.03 -10.72 7.80
C PRO A 271 -10.43 -9.67 8.76
N ASN A 272 -9.54 -8.79 8.30
CA ASN A 272 -8.99 -7.73 9.13
C ASN A 272 -10.03 -6.68 9.53
N ALA A 273 -10.99 -6.36 8.64
CA ALA A 273 -12.04 -5.40 8.94
C ALA A 273 -12.92 -5.87 10.11
N HIS A 274 -13.22 -7.17 10.17
CA HIS A 274 -13.91 -7.77 11.31
C HIS A 274 -13.06 -7.75 12.58
N ARG A 275 -11.78 -8.16 12.50
CA ARG A 275 -10.85 -8.15 13.65
C ARG A 275 -10.74 -6.76 14.27
N TYR A 276 -10.55 -5.72 13.46
CA TYR A 276 -10.41 -4.35 13.97
C TYR A 276 -11.67 -3.87 14.68
N LEU A 277 -12.84 -4.12 14.09
CA LEU A 277 -14.10 -3.77 14.73
C LEU A 277 -14.30 -4.54 16.03
N TYR A 278 -14.01 -5.85 16.04
CA TYR A 278 -14.12 -6.68 17.24
C TYR A 278 -13.25 -6.14 18.38
N HIS A 279 -11.96 -5.92 18.13
CA HIS A 279 -11.04 -5.42 19.15
C HIS A 279 -11.44 -4.03 19.66
N PHE A 280 -11.96 -3.18 18.78
CA PHE A 280 -12.45 -1.86 19.18
C PHE A 280 -13.68 -1.95 20.09
N LEU A 281 -14.67 -2.76 19.72
CA LEU A 281 -15.89 -2.96 20.53
C LEU A 281 -15.60 -3.65 21.87
N LYS A 282 -14.64 -4.59 21.90
CA LYS A 282 -14.24 -5.30 23.13
C LYS A 282 -13.67 -4.33 24.17
N GLY A 283 -12.91 -3.31 23.73
CA GLY A 283 -12.35 -2.29 24.62
C GLY A 283 -13.40 -1.34 25.23
N ASP A 284 -14.53 -1.16 24.57
CA ASP A 284 -15.59 -0.18 24.93
C ASP A 284 -16.75 -0.81 25.75
N ILE A 285 -16.57 -2.05 26.25
CA ILE A 285 -17.56 -2.81 27.05
C ILE A 285 -18.94 -2.87 26.36
N ARG A 286 -18.94 -3.16 25.05
CA ARG A 286 -20.17 -3.19 24.25
C ARG A 286 -21.01 -4.44 24.52
N PRO A 287 -22.33 -4.40 24.21
CA PRO A 287 -23.22 -5.53 24.46
C PRO A 287 -22.72 -6.80 23.75
N ARG A 288 -22.65 -7.89 24.51
CA ARG A 288 -22.29 -9.23 24.06
C ARG A 288 -22.87 -9.64 22.68
N PRO A 289 -24.15 -9.36 22.33
CA PRO A 289 -24.69 -9.71 21.02
C PRO A 289 -23.97 -9.04 19.84
N GLN A 290 -23.48 -7.81 20.01
CA GLN A 290 -22.73 -7.12 18.95
C GLN A 290 -21.39 -7.81 18.70
N LEU A 291 -20.68 -8.17 19.77
CA LEU A 291 -19.41 -8.90 19.69
C LEU A 291 -19.57 -10.26 18.99
N ILE A 292 -20.60 -11.01 19.36
CA ILE A 292 -20.95 -12.29 18.72
C ILE A 292 -21.17 -12.11 17.21
N SER A 293 -21.96 -11.12 16.81
CA SER A 293 -22.25 -10.86 15.38
C SER A 293 -21.00 -10.53 14.57
N VAL A 294 -20.05 -9.76 15.12
CA VAL A 294 -18.78 -9.48 14.43
C VAL A 294 -17.92 -10.73 14.30
N LEU A 295 -17.83 -11.54 15.36
CA LEU A 295 -17.06 -12.79 15.34
C LEU A 295 -17.68 -13.85 14.41
N GLU A 296 -19.01 -13.90 14.30
CA GLU A 296 -19.69 -14.73 13.30
C GLU A 296 -19.26 -14.38 11.89
N GLY A 297 -19.27 -13.08 11.56
CA GLY A 297 -18.79 -12.59 10.27
C GLY A 297 -17.32 -12.95 10.02
N LEU A 298 -16.47 -12.80 11.04
CA LEU A 298 -15.06 -13.17 10.96
C LEU A 298 -14.87 -14.67 10.69
N LEU A 299 -15.52 -15.54 11.48
CA LEU A 299 -15.33 -16.98 11.36
C LEU A 299 -15.94 -17.57 10.09
N HIS A 300 -16.87 -16.85 9.47
CA HIS A 300 -17.35 -17.19 8.12
C HIS A 300 -16.24 -17.06 7.07
N VAL A 301 -15.43 -16.00 7.16
CA VAL A 301 -14.37 -15.69 6.18
C VAL A 301 -12.99 -16.23 6.58
N ASP A 302 -12.75 -16.44 7.87
CA ASP A 302 -11.53 -17.02 8.44
C ASP A 302 -11.88 -17.99 9.58
N PRO A 303 -12.26 -19.24 9.25
CA PRO A 303 -12.61 -20.27 10.23
C PRO A 303 -11.45 -20.66 11.15
N THR A 304 -10.21 -20.29 10.79
CA THR A 304 -8.99 -20.59 11.54
C THR A 304 -8.56 -19.47 12.47
N SER A 305 -9.36 -18.41 12.59
CA SER A 305 -9.02 -17.27 13.43
C SER A 305 -8.78 -17.69 14.88
N GLU A 306 -7.75 -17.09 15.45
CA GLU A 306 -7.43 -17.05 16.87
C GLU A 306 -8.60 -16.61 17.75
N LEU A 307 -9.58 -15.88 17.20
CA LEU A 307 -10.77 -15.41 17.91
C LEU A 307 -11.91 -16.47 17.97
N ALA A 308 -11.72 -17.66 17.40
CA ALA A 308 -12.70 -18.74 17.48
C ALA A 308 -12.97 -19.21 18.92
N GLU A 309 -11.92 -19.28 19.76
CA GLU A 309 -12.08 -19.66 21.17
C GLU A 309 -12.92 -18.63 21.94
N GLU A 310 -12.66 -17.35 21.67
CA GLU A 310 -13.37 -16.23 22.27
C GLU A 310 -14.85 -16.21 21.85
N TYR A 311 -15.14 -16.51 20.59
CA TYR A 311 -16.51 -16.68 20.10
C TYR A 311 -17.25 -17.78 20.86
N CYS A 312 -16.62 -18.95 21.06
CA CYS A 312 -17.20 -20.04 21.83
C CYS A 312 -17.50 -19.66 23.29
N LYS A 313 -16.62 -18.89 23.94
CA LYS A 313 -16.86 -18.35 25.30
C LYS A 313 -18.07 -17.41 25.33
N LEU A 314 -18.12 -16.49 24.37
CA LEU A 314 -19.24 -15.56 24.20
C LEU A 314 -20.56 -16.24 23.79
N LEU A 315 -20.55 -17.46 23.27
CA LEU A 315 -21.79 -18.24 23.09
C LEU A 315 -22.20 -19.00 24.37
N SER A 316 -21.23 -19.56 25.08
CA SER A 316 -21.48 -20.52 26.17
C SER A 316 -21.84 -19.90 27.51
N GLY A 317 -21.55 -18.62 27.74
CA GLY A 317 -21.94 -17.93 28.99
C GLY A 317 -20.83 -17.84 30.02
N TYR A 318 -19.72 -18.51 29.78
CA TYR A 318 -18.58 -18.56 30.68
C TYR A 318 -17.64 -17.37 30.41
N GLU A 319 -17.52 -16.48 31.41
CA GLU A 319 -16.45 -15.48 31.50
C GLU A 319 -15.21 -16.07 32.18
#